data_AF-A0A1H7Y5E6-F1
#
_entry.id   AF-A0A1H7Y5E6-F1
#
_cell.length_a   1.000
_cell.length_b   1.000
_cell.length_c   1.000
_cell.angle_alpha   90.00
_cell.angle_beta   90.00
_cell.angle_gamma   90.00
#
_symmetry.space_group_name_H-M   'P 1'
#
loop_
_entity.id
_entity.type
_entity.pdbx_description
1 polymer ?
#
loop_
_entity_poly.entity_id
_entity_poly.type
_entity_poly.pdbx_seq_one_letter_code
_entity_poly.pdbx_strand_id
1 'polypeptide(L)'
;MPSVNDTATAPELTSLQQRVAREIVALVRRDNRVTGDHLTEVHIAQHIGTSRSPVQSALRHLAHLGVLQQDANRGYFLRVDAKHWDGPVASLLSSDDPLYLRIAEDRQSKELPDEVTEAELMRRYGVARSTLRKVLSRISEEGWIEQSMGHGWRFLAMIDSPDAYEESYLFRQFIEPGGLIGPSFMPVAHELKQLRNEQQRIVDGGYQTMTPIELFEANSHFHETLAEWSNNRFVLQSVRRINQLRRLVEYRQASRRGARHTQASEHLEILDAIEKQDFVLAASLMRSHLDGARRGKLRGTGVFSPSSS
;
A
#
# COMPACT_ATOMS: atom_id res chain seq x y z
N MET A 1 -46.48 12.69 13.88
CA MET A 1 -45.51 11.65 14.28
C MET A 1 -45.47 10.57 13.21
N PRO A 2 -44.47 10.60 12.32
CA PRO A 2 -43.85 9.39 11.75
C PRO A 2 -42.34 9.42 12.09
N SER A 3 -41.89 8.52 12.95
CA SER A 3 -41.17 7.27 12.62
C SER A 3 -39.70 7.49 12.25
N VAL A 4 -38.90 7.35 13.31
CA VAL A 4 -37.49 6.94 13.43
C VAL A 4 -36.82 6.47 12.12
N ASN A 5 -35.70 7.13 11.81
CA ASN A 5 -34.74 6.75 10.77
C ASN A 5 -34.27 5.29 10.93
N ASP A 6 -34.69 4.45 9.99
CA ASP A 6 -34.06 3.18 9.66
C ASP A 6 -32.72 3.48 8.95
N THR A 7 -31.65 3.67 9.71
CA THR A 7 -30.29 3.61 9.14
C THR A 7 -29.93 2.14 8.96
N ALA A 8 -30.39 1.55 7.86
CA ALA A 8 -29.99 0.22 7.44
C ALA A 8 -28.45 0.17 7.32
N THR A 9 -27.82 -0.59 8.21
CA THR A 9 -26.38 -0.85 8.17
C THR A 9 -26.05 -1.58 6.87
N ALA A 10 -25.06 -1.08 6.11
CA ALA A 10 -24.66 -1.71 4.87
C ALA A 10 -24.20 -3.16 5.13
N PRO A 11 -24.59 -4.14 4.29
CA PRO A 11 -24.20 -5.53 4.50
C PRO A 11 -22.68 -5.67 4.50
N GLU A 12 -22.16 -6.49 5.41
CA GLU A 12 -20.73 -6.77 5.52
C GLU A 12 -20.20 -7.41 4.24
N LEU A 13 -19.12 -6.83 3.70
CA LEU A 13 -18.43 -7.37 2.54
C LEU A 13 -17.60 -8.60 2.93
N THR A 14 -17.59 -9.62 2.08
CA THR A 14 -16.63 -10.73 2.17
C THR A 14 -15.19 -10.23 1.95
N SER A 15 -14.17 -11.02 2.34
CA SER A 15 -12.76 -10.64 2.14
C SER A 15 -12.42 -10.31 0.68
N LEU A 16 -12.97 -11.09 -0.26
CA LEU A 16 -12.81 -10.83 -1.69
C LEU A 16 -13.44 -9.49 -2.10
N GLN A 17 -14.66 -9.21 -1.64
CA GLN A 17 -15.36 -7.98 -1.98
C GLN A 17 -14.72 -6.75 -1.31
N GLN A 18 -14.19 -6.88 -0.09
CA GLN A 18 -13.42 -5.82 0.57
C GLN A 18 -12.17 -5.47 -0.25
N ARG A 19 -11.42 -6.49 -0.70
CA ARG A 19 -10.27 -6.28 -1.59
C ARG A 19 -10.69 -5.58 -2.88
N VAL A 20 -11.75 -6.05 -3.54
CA VAL A 20 -12.25 -5.42 -4.78
C VAL A 20 -12.71 -3.98 -4.54
N ALA A 21 -13.36 -3.67 -3.41
CA ALA A 21 -13.74 -2.31 -3.06
C ALA A 21 -12.52 -1.40 -2.88
N ARG A 22 -11.46 -1.88 -2.21
CA ARG A 22 -10.19 -1.15 -2.07
C ARG A 22 -9.54 -0.89 -3.42
N GLU A 23 -9.48 -1.90 -4.29
CA GLU A 23 -8.95 -1.75 -5.66
C GLU A 23 -9.75 -0.73 -6.48
N ILE A 24 -11.08 -0.71 -6.34
CA ILE A 24 -11.92 0.31 -6.99
C ILE A 24 -11.60 1.71 -6.45
N VAL A 25 -11.50 1.88 -5.14
CA VAL A 25 -11.13 3.17 -4.54
C VAL A 25 -9.76 3.63 -5.05
N ALA A 26 -8.75 2.73 -5.02
CA ALA A 26 -7.41 3.00 -5.51
C ALA A 26 -7.41 3.39 -6.99
N LEU A 27 -8.13 2.65 -7.84
CA LEU A 27 -8.29 2.94 -9.27
C LEU A 27 -8.91 4.32 -9.50
N VAL A 28 -10.03 4.61 -8.84
CA VAL A 28 -10.78 5.86 -9.01
C VAL A 28 -9.97 7.08 -8.56
N ARG A 29 -9.22 6.95 -7.45
CA ARG A 29 -8.29 7.98 -6.97
C ARG A 29 -7.08 8.15 -7.87
N ARG A 30 -6.48 7.04 -8.34
CA ARG A 30 -5.36 7.04 -9.29
C ARG A 30 -5.72 7.74 -10.60
N ASP A 31 -6.93 7.49 -11.09
CA ASP A 31 -7.47 8.11 -12.31
C ASP A 31 -7.93 9.57 -12.10
N ASN A 32 -7.88 10.10 -10.88
CA ASN A 32 -8.37 11.43 -10.50
C ASN A 32 -9.80 11.70 -10.99
N ARG A 33 -10.68 10.70 -10.83
CA ARG A 33 -12.06 10.80 -11.29
C ARG A 33 -12.80 11.89 -10.52
N VAL A 34 -13.66 12.61 -11.22
CA VAL A 34 -14.44 13.72 -10.67
C VAL A 34 -15.92 13.39 -10.58
N THR A 35 -16.65 14.20 -9.83
CA THR A 35 -18.11 14.07 -9.71
C THR A 35 -18.77 13.99 -11.09
N GLY A 36 -19.63 13.00 -11.30
CA GLY A 36 -20.29 12.73 -12.57
C GLY A 36 -19.59 11.70 -13.46
N ASP A 37 -18.36 11.29 -13.16
CA ASP A 37 -17.68 10.24 -13.93
C ASP A 37 -18.37 8.88 -13.79
N HIS A 38 -18.49 8.16 -14.90
CA HIS A 38 -19.13 6.84 -14.97
C HIS A 38 -18.14 5.71 -14.67
N LEU A 39 -18.50 4.83 -13.74
CA LEU A 39 -17.81 3.60 -13.42
C LEU A 39 -18.50 2.40 -14.06
N THR A 40 -17.85 1.81 -15.07
CA THR A 40 -18.38 0.64 -15.77
C THR A 40 -17.95 -0.65 -15.07
N GLU A 41 -18.91 -1.48 -14.66
CA GLU A 41 -18.63 -2.76 -14.00
C GLU A 41 -17.71 -3.67 -14.83
N VAL A 42 -17.90 -3.67 -16.15
CA VAL A 42 -17.16 -4.52 -17.08
C VAL A 42 -15.68 -4.14 -17.13
N HIS A 43 -15.38 -2.84 -17.27
CA HIS A 43 -14.00 -2.37 -17.32
C HIS A 43 -13.28 -2.59 -15.99
N ILE A 44 -13.97 -2.32 -14.87
CA ILE A 44 -13.43 -2.54 -13.53
C ILE A 44 -13.13 -4.02 -13.30
N ALA A 45 -14.04 -4.93 -13.69
CA ALA A 45 -13.84 -6.37 -13.56
C ALA A 45 -12.62 -6.87 -14.37
N GLN A 46 -12.45 -6.35 -15.59
CA GLN A 46 -11.30 -6.66 -16.43
C GLN A 46 -10.00 -6.13 -15.82
N HIS A 47 -10.00 -4.89 -15.31
CA HIS A 47 -8.82 -4.27 -14.72
C HIS A 47 -8.37 -4.96 -13.43
N ILE A 48 -9.31 -5.37 -12.58
CA ILE A 48 -9.04 -6.05 -11.30
C ILE A 48 -8.80 -7.56 -11.51
N GLY A 49 -9.16 -8.13 -12.66
CA GLY A 49 -9.02 -9.56 -12.93
C GLY A 49 -10.01 -10.42 -12.12
N THR A 50 -11.24 -9.96 -11.95
CA THR A 50 -12.29 -10.67 -11.19
C THR A 50 -13.61 -10.71 -11.96
N SER A 51 -14.60 -11.45 -11.45
CA SER A 51 -15.93 -11.50 -12.08
C SER A 51 -16.76 -10.25 -11.74
N ARG A 52 -17.85 -10.01 -12.48
CA ARG A 52 -18.71 -8.83 -12.26
C ARG A 52 -19.44 -8.84 -10.90
N SER A 53 -19.69 -10.01 -10.32
CA SER A 53 -20.43 -10.15 -9.05
C SER A 53 -19.75 -9.48 -7.84
N PRO A 54 -18.46 -9.74 -7.54
CA PRO A 54 -17.75 -9.03 -6.47
C PRO A 54 -17.57 -7.54 -6.76
N VAL A 55 -17.39 -7.14 -8.04
CA VAL A 55 -17.33 -5.72 -8.44
C VAL A 55 -18.66 -5.01 -8.17
N GLN A 56 -19.77 -5.62 -8.56
CA GLN A 56 -21.10 -5.06 -8.31
C GLN A 56 -21.39 -4.92 -6.82
N SER A 57 -21.00 -5.91 -6.01
CA SER A 57 -21.14 -5.86 -4.55
C SER A 57 -20.33 -4.71 -3.95
N ALA A 58 -19.08 -4.53 -4.42
CA ALA A 58 -18.22 -3.43 -3.99
C ALA A 58 -18.76 -2.05 -4.41
N LEU A 59 -19.22 -1.88 -5.65
CA LEU A 59 -19.81 -0.62 -6.13
C LEU A 59 -21.09 -0.26 -5.37
N ARG A 60 -21.94 -1.24 -5.08
CA ARG A 60 -23.15 -1.03 -4.27
C ARG A 60 -22.79 -0.56 -2.85
N HIS A 61 -21.77 -1.17 -2.25
CA HIS A 61 -21.30 -0.75 -0.94
C HIS A 61 -20.73 0.68 -0.97
N LEU A 62 -19.93 1.04 -1.98
CA LEU A 62 -19.45 2.42 -2.18
C LEU A 62 -20.59 3.41 -2.41
N ALA A 63 -21.69 2.99 -3.05
CA ALA A 63 -22.89 3.82 -3.17
C ALA A 63 -23.61 4.01 -1.82
N HIS A 64 -23.66 2.97 -0.97
CA HIS A 64 -24.17 3.09 0.40
C HIS A 64 -23.31 4.01 1.27
N LEU A 65 -22.00 4.01 1.08
CA LEU A 65 -21.08 4.97 1.71
C LEU A 65 -21.27 6.40 1.18
N GLY A 66 -22.07 6.60 0.14
CA GLY A 66 -22.43 7.92 -0.39
C GLY A 66 -21.42 8.55 -1.32
N VAL A 67 -20.37 7.82 -1.73
CA VAL A 67 -19.36 8.32 -2.69
C VAL A 67 -19.77 8.06 -4.14
N LEU A 68 -20.63 7.08 -4.35
CA LEU A 68 -21.25 6.79 -5.65
C LEU A 68 -22.76 7.03 -5.59
N GLN A 69 -23.33 7.33 -6.75
CA GLN A 69 -24.76 7.28 -7.00
C GLN A 69 -25.05 6.17 -7.99
N GLN A 70 -26.02 5.31 -7.66
CA GLN A 70 -26.53 4.31 -8.58
C GLN A 70 -27.66 4.92 -9.43
N ASP A 71 -27.54 4.81 -10.75
CA ASP A 71 -28.63 5.06 -11.70
C ASP A 71 -29.14 3.70 -12.17
N ALA A 72 -30.45 3.44 -11.96
CA ALA A 72 -31.10 2.15 -12.16
C ALA A 72 -30.83 1.51 -13.53
N ASN A 73 -30.52 2.32 -14.56
CA ASN A 73 -30.26 1.83 -15.92
C ASN A 73 -28.92 2.26 -16.53
N ARG A 74 -28.14 3.07 -15.81
CA ARG A 74 -26.89 3.64 -16.35
C ARG A 74 -25.64 3.28 -15.54
N GLY A 75 -25.77 2.53 -14.45
CA GLY A 75 -24.63 2.06 -13.66
C GLY A 75 -24.32 2.98 -12.47
N TYR A 76 -23.02 3.14 -12.16
CA TYR A 76 -22.58 3.90 -10.99
C TYR A 76 -21.81 5.14 -11.41
N PHE A 77 -22.15 6.29 -10.83
CA PHE A 77 -21.49 7.57 -11.09
C PHE A 77 -20.88 8.12 -9.81
N LEU A 78 -19.76 8.83 -9.93
CA LEU A 78 -19.18 9.53 -8.79
C LEU A 78 -20.13 10.63 -8.30
N ARG A 79 -20.48 10.59 -7.02
CA ARG A 79 -21.25 11.65 -6.35
C ARG A 79 -20.33 12.73 -5.77
N VAL A 80 -19.10 12.37 -5.47
CA VAL A 80 -18.07 13.23 -4.90
C VAL A 80 -16.76 12.97 -5.64
N ASP A 81 -15.96 14.02 -5.87
CA ASP A 81 -14.62 13.88 -6.44
C ASP A 81 -13.78 12.88 -5.65
N ALA A 82 -13.02 12.04 -6.35
CA ALA A 82 -12.23 10.97 -5.76
C ALA A 82 -11.28 11.46 -4.65
N LYS A 83 -10.75 12.69 -4.79
CA LYS A 83 -9.86 13.32 -3.80
C LYS A 83 -10.50 13.62 -2.43
N HIS A 84 -11.83 13.57 -2.32
CA HIS A 84 -12.55 13.83 -1.07
C HIS A 84 -13.19 12.56 -0.49
N TRP A 85 -12.81 11.39 -0.98
CA TRP A 85 -13.35 10.12 -0.51
C TRP A 85 -12.85 9.74 0.90
N ASP A 86 -11.91 10.48 1.50
CA ASP A 86 -11.19 10.10 2.73
C ASP A 86 -12.07 9.74 3.91
N GLY A 87 -13.16 10.47 4.15
CA GLY A 87 -14.09 10.16 5.23
C GLY A 87 -14.99 8.95 4.90
N PRO A 88 -15.79 9.03 3.83
CA PRO A 88 -16.79 8.01 3.55
C PRO A 88 -16.24 6.60 3.29
N VAL A 89 -15.04 6.48 2.70
CA VAL A 89 -14.38 5.17 2.51
C VAL A 89 -13.23 4.93 3.48
N ALA A 90 -13.11 5.73 4.54
CA ALA A 90 -12.08 5.57 5.57
C ALA A 90 -12.02 4.14 6.11
N SER A 91 -13.16 3.50 6.31
CA SER A 91 -13.27 2.13 6.84
C SER A 91 -12.81 1.05 5.83
N LEU A 92 -12.91 1.33 4.53
CA LEU A 92 -12.37 0.46 3.49
C LEU A 92 -10.86 0.65 3.34
N LEU A 93 -10.40 1.90 3.49
CA LEU A 93 -9.01 2.33 3.37
C LEU A 93 -8.19 2.13 4.66
N SER A 94 -8.84 1.99 5.82
CA SER A 94 -8.22 1.49 7.04
C SER A 94 -7.84 0.03 6.78
N SER A 95 -6.59 -0.14 6.37
CA SER A 95 -6.17 -1.22 5.49
C SER A 95 -6.06 -2.58 6.16
N ASP A 96 -6.09 -2.65 7.48
CA ASP A 96 -5.66 -3.84 8.19
C ASP A 96 -6.64 -4.29 9.26
N ASP A 97 -6.84 -5.61 9.32
CA ASP A 97 -7.55 -6.29 10.38
C ASP A 97 -7.02 -5.75 11.73
N PRO A 98 -7.89 -5.29 12.67
CA PRO A 98 -7.42 -4.78 13.95
C PRO A 98 -6.47 -5.75 14.67
N LEU A 99 -6.66 -7.07 14.48
CA LEU A 99 -5.75 -8.08 15.01
C LEU A 99 -4.38 -8.04 14.33
N TYR A 100 -4.33 -7.84 13.02
CA TYR A 100 -3.08 -7.69 12.27
C TYR A 100 -2.25 -6.51 12.80
N LEU A 101 -2.88 -5.34 12.96
CA LEU A 101 -2.20 -4.13 13.43
C LEU A 101 -1.66 -4.30 14.85
N ARG A 102 -2.44 -4.95 15.73
CA ARG A 102 -2.01 -5.26 17.10
C ARG A 102 -0.84 -6.25 17.12
N ILE A 103 -0.87 -7.31 16.31
CA ILE A 103 0.28 -8.25 16.24
C ILE A 103 1.53 -7.52 15.75
N ALA A 104 1.41 -6.66 14.75
CA ALA A 104 2.54 -5.86 14.26
C ALA A 104 3.04 -4.87 15.32
N GLU A 105 2.15 -4.30 16.14
CA GLU A 105 2.49 -3.46 17.29
C GLU A 105 3.31 -4.20 18.33
N ASP A 106 2.73 -5.26 18.88
CA ASP A 106 3.35 -6.03 19.93
C ASP A 106 4.68 -6.64 19.45
N ARG A 107 4.83 -6.92 18.14
CA ARG A 107 6.12 -7.34 17.57
C ARG A 107 7.14 -6.20 17.51
N GLN A 108 6.77 -5.03 17.00
CA GLN A 108 7.67 -3.86 16.91
C GLN A 108 8.10 -3.35 18.29
N SER A 109 7.20 -3.38 19.29
CA SER A 109 7.52 -3.01 20.67
C SER A 109 8.30 -4.09 21.42
N LYS A 110 8.63 -5.21 20.76
CA LYS A 110 9.31 -6.38 21.33
C LYS A 110 8.56 -7.03 22.50
N GLU A 111 7.25 -6.87 22.54
CA GLU A 111 6.38 -7.55 23.50
C GLU A 111 6.01 -8.98 23.08
N LEU A 112 6.12 -9.30 21.79
CA LEU A 112 6.06 -10.67 21.29
C LEU A 112 7.47 -11.27 21.16
N PRO A 113 7.70 -12.48 21.71
CA PRO A 113 8.93 -13.21 21.47
C PRO A 113 9.05 -13.61 20.00
N ASP A 114 10.26 -14.04 19.60
CA ASP A 114 10.54 -14.47 18.22
C ASP A 114 9.73 -15.70 17.81
N GLU A 115 9.39 -16.57 18.78
CA GLU A 115 8.56 -17.76 18.55
C GLU A 115 7.32 -17.73 19.44
N VAL A 116 6.16 -18.00 18.85
CA VAL A 116 4.85 -17.95 19.52
C VAL A 116 3.97 -19.13 19.10
N THR A 117 3.15 -19.63 20.02
CA THR A 117 2.13 -20.64 19.70
C THR A 117 0.79 -19.99 19.37
N GLU A 118 -0.05 -20.68 18.57
CA GLU A 118 -1.42 -20.21 18.31
C GLU A 118 -2.22 -20.06 19.60
N ALA A 119 -1.99 -20.93 20.60
CA ALA A 119 -2.68 -20.88 21.88
C ALA A 119 -2.35 -19.61 22.69
N GLU A 120 -1.10 -19.16 22.66
CA GLU A 120 -0.69 -17.91 23.30
C GLU A 120 -1.29 -16.69 22.63
N LEU A 121 -1.25 -16.63 21.30
CA LEU A 121 -1.84 -15.50 20.55
C LEU A 121 -3.37 -15.46 20.73
N MET A 122 -4.04 -16.62 20.72
CA MET A 122 -5.48 -16.69 21.00
C MET A 122 -5.82 -16.13 22.39
N ARG A 123 -5.04 -16.49 23.42
CA ARG A 123 -5.22 -15.97 24.79
C ARG A 123 -4.92 -14.47 24.88
N ARG A 124 -3.81 -14.01 24.27
CA ARG A 124 -3.36 -12.61 24.32
C ARG A 124 -4.35 -11.66 23.64
N TYR A 125 -4.89 -12.05 22.49
CA TYR A 125 -5.78 -11.19 21.72
C TYR A 125 -7.27 -11.49 21.92
N GLY A 126 -7.63 -12.57 22.61
CA GLY A 126 -9.02 -12.93 22.88
C GLY A 126 -9.79 -13.33 21.63
N VAL A 127 -9.14 -14.00 20.67
CA VAL A 127 -9.71 -14.32 19.36
C VAL A 127 -9.85 -15.83 19.11
N ALA A 128 -10.83 -16.19 18.28
CA ALA A 128 -11.01 -17.56 17.82
C ALA A 128 -9.85 -18.00 16.91
N ARG A 129 -9.58 -19.31 16.88
CA ARG A 129 -8.48 -19.90 16.09
C ARG A 129 -8.60 -19.62 14.59
N SER A 130 -9.81 -19.64 14.05
CA SER A 130 -10.07 -19.34 12.63
C SER A 130 -9.71 -17.91 12.26
N THR A 131 -10.08 -16.94 13.11
CA THR A 131 -9.71 -15.53 12.94
C THR A 131 -8.21 -15.34 13.02
N LEU A 132 -7.56 -15.93 14.02
CA LEU A 132 -6.10 -15.87 14.15
C LEU A 132 -5.40 -16.46 12.93
N ARG A 133 -5.79 -17.65 12.47
CA ARG A 133 -5.16 -18.30 11.30
C ARG A 133 -5.32 -17.51 10.02
N LYS A 134 -6.47 -16.87 9.80
CA LYS A 134 -6.68 -15.98 8.66
C LYS A 134 -5.66 -14.84 8.66
N VAL A 135 -5.43 -14.24 9.83
CA VAL A 135 -4.46 -13.15 9.99
C VAL A 135 -3.02 -13.67 9.86
N LEU A 136 -2.66 -14.77 10.54
CA LEU A 136 -1.32 -15.36 10.45
C LEU A 136 -0.96 -15.85 9.03
N SER A 137 -1.92 -16.37 8.28
CA SER A 137 -1.72 -16.73 6.86
C SER A 137 -1.34 -15.51 6.04
N ARG A 138 -2.06 -14.41 6.21
CA ARG A 138 -1.76 -13.14 5.54
C ARG A 138 -0.38 -12.61 5.92
N ILE A 139 -0.06 -12.61 7.22
CA ILE A 139 1.24 -12.21 7.76
C ILE A 139 2.38 -13.06 7.17
N SER A 140 2.12 -14.35 6.98
CA SER A 140 3.09 -15.29 6.40
C SER A 140 3.28 -15.09 4.89
N GLU A 141 2.20 -14.78 4.16
CA GLU A 141 2.27 -14.37 2.75
C GLU A 141 3.06 -13.07 2.56
N GLU A 142 2.89 -12.12 3.49
CA GLU A 142 3.69 -10.89 3.56
C GLU A 142 5.11 -11.14 4.11
N GLY A 143 5.40 -12.38 4.53
CA GLY A 143 6.71 -12.92 4.82
C GLY A 143 7.30 -12.52 6.17
N TRP A 144 6.57 -11.95 7.11
CA TRP A 144 7.16 -11.58 8.41
C TRP A 144 6.95 -12.63 9.49
N ILE A 145 6.26 -13.73 9.18
CA ILE A 145 6.20 -14.92 10.01
C ILE A 145 6.35 -16.17 9.14
N GLU A 146 6.98 -17.20 9.68
CA GLU A 146 7.02 -18.54 9.12
C GLU A 146 6.45 -19.56 10.11
N GLN A 147 6.00 -20.70 9.59
CA GLN A 147 5.56 -21.79 10.44
C GLN A 147 6.78 -22.53 10.99
N SER A 148 6.88 -22.62 12.33
CA SER A 148 7.94 -23.40 12.98
C SER A 148 7.68 -24.90 12.83
N MET A 149 8.73 -25.72 12.95
CA MET A 149 8.62 -27.18 13.00
C MET A 149 7.75 -27.60 14.22
N GLY A 150 6.43 -27.79 14.03
CA GLY A 150 5.47 -28.13 15.09
C GLY A 150 4.20 -27.25 15.13
N HIS A 151 3.75 -26.88 16.33
CA HIS A 151 2.52 -26.08 16.59
C HIS A 151 2.81 -24.62 16.94
N GLY A 152 3.75 -23.99 16.22
CA GLY A 152 4.18 -22.63 16.49
C GLY A 152 4.48 -21.83 15.22
N TRP A 153 4.70 -20.55 15.42
CA TRP A 153 5.05 -19.58 14.41
C TRP A 153 6.31 -18.82 14.85
N ARG A 154 7.18 -18.51 13.89
CA ARG A 154 8.41 -17.74 14.11
C ARG A 154 8.34 -16.44 13.34
N PHE A 155 8.51 -15.32 14.03
CA PHE A 155 8.67 -14.03 13.39
C PHE A 155 10.03 -13.93 12.71
N LEU A 156 10.03 -13.48 11.46
CA LEU A 156 11.24 -13.23 10.69
C LEU A 156 11.82 -11.85 11.04
N ALA A 157 13.06 -11.59 10.61
CA ALA A 157 13.72 -10.31 10.83
C ALA A 157 12.88 -9.16 10.24
N MET A 158 12.51 -8.22 11.12
CA MET A 158 11.68 -7.06 10.79
C MET A 158 12.54 -5.81 10.63
N ILE A 159 11.96 -4.78 10.03
CA ILE A 159 12.53 -3.43 10.10
C ILE A 159 12.07 -2.80 11.42
N ASP A 160 12.57 -3.32 12.53
CA ASP A 160 12.15 -2.97 13.90
C ASP A 160 13.21 -2.17 14.68
N SER A 161 14.29 -1.78 14.01
CA SER A 161 15.39 -1.00 14.57
C SER A 161 15.98 -0.02 13.55
N PRO A 162 16.69 1.04 14.00
CA PRO A 162 17.42 1.95 13.11
C PRO A 162 18.39 1.20 12.19
N ASP A 163 19.09 0.21 12.73
CA ASP A 163 20.09 -0.57 12.00
C ASP A 163 19.40 -1.42 10.91
N ALA A 164 18.33 -2.14 11.24
CA ALA A 164 17.55 -2.90 10.25
C ALA A 164 16.94 -1.98 9.17
N TYR A 165 16.55 -0.76 9.53
CA TYR A 165 16.09 0.24 8.57
C TYR A 165 17.22 0.67 7.63
N GLU A 166 18.40 0.95 8.17
CA GLU A 166 19.58 1.30 7.39
C GLU A 166 20.01 0.18 6.45
N GLU A 167 20.11 -1.05 6.95
CA GLU A 167 20.41 -2.25 6.18
C GLU A 167 19.43 -2.42 5.01
N SER A 168 18.13 -2.19 5.23
CA SER A 168 17.12 -2.27 4.18
C SER A 168 17.38 -1.26 3.05
N TYR A 169 17.80 -0.03 3.37
CA TYR A 169 18.09 0.99 2.37
C TYR A 169 19.41 0.72 1.64
N LEU A 170 20.43 0.24 2.34
CA LEU A 170 21.69 -0.18 1.72
C LEU A 170 21.44 -1.32 0.73
N PHE A 171 20.65 -2.32 1.11
CA PHE A 171 20.26 -3.42 0.21
C PHE A 171 19.54 -2.91 -1.04
N ARG A 172 18.57 -1.99 -0.88
CA ARG A 172 17.87 -1.36 -2.02
C ARG A 172 18.83 -0.59 -2.94
N GLN A 173 19.83 0.11 -2.38
CA GLN A 173 20.85 0.82 -3.18
C GLN A 173 21.74 -0.12 -4.01
N PHE A 174 21.92 -1.38 -3.59
CA PHE A 174 22.60 -2.38 -4.40
C PHE A 174 21.73 -2.94 -5.52
N ILE A 175 20.45 -3.22 -5.22
CA ILE A 175 19.57 -3.98 -6.11
C ILE A 175 18.83 -3.10 -7.11
N GLU A 176 18.19 -2.01 -6.66
CA GLU A 176 17.31 -1.22 -7.53
C GLU A 176 18.07 -0.52 -8.65
N PRO A 177 19.15 0.25 -8.41
CA PRO A 177 19.93 0.84 -9.49
C PRO A 177 20.50 -0.21 -10.47
N GLY A 178 20.91 -1.37 -9.96
CA GLY A 178 21.38 -2.49 -10.78
C GLY A 178 20.30 -3.04 -11.72
N GLY A 179 19.03 -3.05 -11.27
CA GLY A 179 17.89 -3.41 -12.10
C GLY A 179 17.67 -2.47 -13.29
N LEU A 180 17.94 -1.16 -13.12
CA LEU A 180 17.75 -0.14 -14.17
C LEU A 180 18.81 -0.23 -15.29
N ILE A 181 20.05 -0.60 -14.96
CA ILE A 181 21.13 -0.76 -15.94
C ILE A 181 21.27 -2.19 -16.49
N GLY A 182 20.40 -3.10 -16.06
CA GLY A 182 20.42 -4.49 -16.51
C GLY A 182 20.12 -4.59 -18.02
N PRO A 183 20.72 -5.59 -18.72
CA PRO A 183 20.54 -5.72 -20.17
C PRO A 183 19.11 -6.07 -20.60
N SER A 184 18.28 -6.55 -19.66
CA SER A 184 16.88 -6.90 -19.88
C SER A 184 15.92 -5.79 -19.45
N PHE A 185 16.41 -4.62 -19.02
CA PHE A 185 15.58 -3.51 -18.59
C PHE A 185 14.76 -2.97 -19.78
N MET A 186 13.43 -3.04 -19.66
CA MET A 186 12.49 -2.73 -20.73
C MET A 186 11.29 -1.95 -20.18
N PRO A 187 11.33 -0.60 -20.21
CA PRO A 187 10.21 0.23 -19.81
C PRO A 187 8.99 0.02 -20.69
N VAL A 188 7.82 -0.06 -20.07
CA VAL A 188 6.54 -0.18 -20.77
C VAL A 188 5.92 1.21 -20.90
N ALA A 189 5.74 1.71 -22.13
CA ALA A 189 5.38 3.11 -22.40
C ALA A 189 4.09 3.58 -21.71
N HIS A 190 3.06 2.74 -21.65
CA HIS A 190 1.80 3.10 -21.01
C HIS A 190 1.93 3.17 -19.47
N GLU A 191 2.69 2.25 -18.87
CA GLU A 191 2.98 2.24 -17.44
C GLU A 191 3.88 3.44 -17.05
N LEU A 192 4.87 3.77 -17.88
CA LEU A 192 5.71 4.96 -17.68
C LEU A 192 4.88 6.24 -17.63
N LYS A 193 3.93 6.39 -18.55
CA LYS A 193 3.00 7.52 -18.55
C LYS A 193 2.11 7.52 -17.30
N GLN A 194 1.64 6.37 -16.85
CA GLN A 194 0.84 6.25 -15.62
C GLN A 194 1.64 6.64 -14.38
N LEU A 195 2.86 6.13 -14.22
CA LEU A 195 3.76 6.49 -13.13
C LEU A 195 4.05 7.99 -13.13
N ARG A 196 4.37 8.57 -14.29
CA ARG A 196 4.62 10.02 -14.42
C ARG A 196 3.41 10.83 -13.94
N ASN A 197 2.21 10.49 -14.41
CA ASN A 197 0.99 11.17 -13.98
C ASN A 197 0.75 11.03 -12.46
N GLU A 198 1.05 9.87 -11.89
CA GLU A 198 0.95 9.64 -10.44
C GLU A 198 1.93 10.49 -9.64
N GLN A 199 3.21 10.52 -10.02
CA GLN A 199 4.22 11.33 -9.33
C GLN A 199 3.95 12.83 -9.51
N GLN A 200 3.52 13.26 -10.69
CA GLN A 200 3.16 14.66 -10.95
C GLN A 200 1.98 15.10 -10.07
N ARG A 201 0.95 14.27 -9.91
CA ARG A 201 -0.16 14.56 -8.98
C ARG A 201 0.32 14.74 -7.54
N ILE A 202 1.30 13.95 -7.10
CA ILE A 202 1.86 14.09 -5.76
C ILE A 202 2.59 15.43 -5.63
N VAL A 203 3.38 15.83 -6.63
CA VAL A 203 4.07 17.14 -6.67
C VAL A 203 3.06 18.30 -6.70
N ASP A 204 2.00 18.21 -7.49
CA ASP A 204 0.98 19.25 -7.69
C ASP A 204 -0.01 19.42 -6.51
N GLY A 205 0.40 19.02 -5.30
CA GLY A 205 -0.38 19.16 -4.07
C GLY A 205 -0.96 17.86 -3.51
N GLY A 206 -0.85 16.73 -4.23
CA GLY A 206 -1.28 15.43 -3.73
C GLY A 206 -0.62 15.03 -2.42
N TYR A 207 0.63 15.41 -2.18
CA TYR A 207 1.32 15.19 -0.90
C TYR A 207 0.62 15.84 0.33
N GLN A 208 -0.22 16.85 0.11
CA GLN A 208 -0.99 17.54 1.16
C GLN A 208 -2.36 16.90 1.41
N THR A 209 -2.96 16.28 0.40
CA THR A 209 -4.32 15.74 0.46
C THR A 209 -4.34 14.23 0.65
N MET A 210 -3.41 13.51 0.01
CA MET A 210 -3.32 12.05 0.11
C MET A 210 -3.00 11.61 1.54
N THR A 211 -3.56 10.46 1.87
CA THR A 211 -3.28 9.76 3.13
C THR A 211 -1.85 9.20 3.12
N PRO A 212 -1.27 8.94 4.30
CA PRO A 212 0.04 8.30 4.42
C PRO A 212 0.11 6.94 3.72
N ILE A 213 -1.00 6.20 3.75
CA ILE A 213 -1.16 4.90 3.10
C ILE A 213 -1.02 5.05 1.59
N GLU A 214 -1.76 5.98 0.99
CA GLU A 214 -1.70 6.21 -0.46
C GLU A 214 -0.33 6.70 -0.92
N LEU A 215 0.30 7.58 -0.14
CA LEU A 215 1.65 8.05 -0.46
C LEU A 215 2.68 6.91 -0.38
N PHE A 216 2.50 6.00 0.58
CA PHE A 216 3.32 4.79 0.66
C PHE A 216 3.06 3.86 -0.53
N GLU A 217 1.79 3.61 -0.87
CA GLU A 217 1.44 2.72 -1.99
C GLU A 217 1.92 3.26 -3.34
N ALA A 218 1.78 4.57 -3.58
CA ALA A 218 2.32 5.21 -4.78
C ALA A 218 3.86 5.09 -4.85
N ASN A 219 4.54 5.20 -3.71
CA ASN A 219 5.99 4.98 -3.63
C ASN A 219 6.35 3.52 -3.91
N SER A 220 5.66 2.56 -3.29
CA SER A 220 5.90 1.13 -3.50
C SER A 220 5.65 0.73 -4.95
N HIS A 221 4.55 1.19 -5.53
CA HIS A 221 4.19 0.97 -6.92
C HIS A 221 5.29 1.46 -7.86
N PHE A 222 5.80 2.68 -7.66
CA PHE A 222 6.92 3.22 -8.44
C PHE A 222 8.14 2.28 -8.46
N HIS A 223 8.65 1.87 -7.29
CA HIS A 223 9.83 1.01 -7.23
C HIS A 223 9.57 -0.40 -7.78
N GLU A 224 8.39 -0.96 -7.53
CA GLU A 224 8.03 -2.30 -8.01
C GLU A 224 7.87 -2.34 -9.52
N THR A 225 7.29 -1.31 -10.15
CA THR A 225 7.18 -1.23 -11.62
C THR A 225 8.56 -1.12 -12.26
N LEU A 226 9.46 -0.30 -11.72
CA LEU A 226 10.85 -0.23 -12.22
C LEU A 226 11.57 -1.58 -12.04
N ALA A 227 11.35 -2.26 -10.91
CA ALA A 227 11.89 -3.59 -10.67
C ALA A 227 11.32 -4.64 -11.63
N GLU A 228 10.05 -4.52 -12.01
CA GLU A 228 9.39 -5.40 -13.00
C GLU A 228 9.97 -5.19 -14.40
N TRP A 229 10.18 -3.93 -14.81
CA TRP A 229 10.84 -3.59 -16.07
C TRP A 229 12.26 -4.15 -16.18
N SER A 230 12.94 -4.43 -15.08
CA SER A 230 14.26 -5.11 -15.11
C SER A 230 14.21 -6.51 -15.75
N ASN A 231 13.02 -7.11 -15.87
CA ASN A 231 12.80 -8.50 -16.29
C ASN A 231 13.64 -9.51 -15.49
N ASN A 232 14.04 -9.12 -14.27
CA ASN A 232 14.75 -9.97 -13.35
C ASN A 232 13.85 -10.30 -12.17
N ARG A 233 13.35 -11.54 -12.14
CA ARG A 233 12.45 -12.03 -11.09
C ARG A 233 13.01 -11.84 -9.68
N PHE A 234 14.33 -11.93 -9.50
CA PHE A 234 14.97 -11.79 -8.19
C PHE A 234 14.96 -10.34 -7.72
N VAL A 235 15.22 -9.38 -8.63
CA VAL A 235 15.11 -7.94 -8.33
C VAL A 235 13.68 -7.60 -7.91
N LEU A 236 12.69 -8.02 -8.69
CA LEU A 236 11.27 -7.77 -8.39
C LEU A 236 10.84 -8.39 -7.05
N GLN A 237 11.19 -9.65 -6.81
CA GLN A 237 10.87 -10.35 -5.56
C GLN A 237 11.52 -9.68 -4.34
N SER A 238 12.79 -9.26 -4.47
CA SER A 238 13.50 -8.56 -3.41
C SER A 238 12.88 -7.19 -3.08
N VAL A 239 12.52 -6.39 -4.09
CA VAL A 239 11.90 -5.08 -3.88
C VAL A 239 10.52 -5.22 -3.23
N ARG A 240 9.67 -6.13 -3.74
CA ARG A 240 8.35 -6.43 -3.15
C ARG A 240 8.47 -6.84 -1.69
N ARG A 241 9.42 -7.73 -1.38
CA ARG A 241 9.66 -8.22 -0.03
C ARG A 241 10.03 -7.10 0.94
N ILE A 242 10.96 -6.21 0.55
CA ILE A 242 11.37 -5.08 1.38
C ILE A 242 10.22 -4.07 1.55
N ASN A 243 9.45 -3.79 0.50
CA ASN A 243 8.28 -2.92 0.59
C ASN A 243 7.22 -3.45 1.57
N GLN A 244 6.93 -4.75 1.55
CA GLN A 244 6.00 -5.37 2.50
C GLN A 244 6.44 -5.15 3.96
N LEU A 245 7.73 -5.36 4.26
CA LEU A 245 8.28 -5.11 5.59
C LEU A 245 8.23 -3.61 5.98
N ARG A 246 8.51 -2.72 5.02
CA ARG A 246 8.47 -1.26 5.24
C ARG A 246 7.06 -0.74 5.53
N ARG A 247 6.01 -1.38 5.00
CA ARG A 247 4.61 -0.97 5.19
C ARG A 247 4.29 -0.77 6.67
N LEU A 248 4.72 -1.70 7.51
CA LEU A 248 4.46 -1.71 8.95
C LEU A 248 5.17 -0.58 9.72
N VAL A 249 6.29 -0.08 9.20
CA VAL A 249 7.05 1.04 9.79
C VAL A 249 6.52 2.38 9.31
N GLU A 250 6.20 2.48 8.02
CA GLU A 250 5.82 3.73 7.37
C GLU A 250 4.40 4.19 7.74
N TYR A 251 3.46 3.27 7.99
CA TYR A 251 2.08 3.62 8.37
C TYR A 251 1.98 4.34 9.71
N ARG A 252 2.86 4.05 10.66
CA ARG A 252 2.95 4.78 11.94
C ARG A 252 3.58 6.16 11.82
N GLN A 253 4.35 6.40 10.76
CA GLN A 253 5.30 7.52 10.68
C GLN A 253 4.89 8.59 9.65
N ALA A 254 3.59 8.66 9.39
CA ALA A 254 2.86 9.54 8.47
C ALA A 254 3.22 11.05 8.46
N SER A 255 3.97 11.55 9.44
CA SER A 255 3.98 12.97 9.79
C SER A 255 4.93 13.87 8.98
N ARG A 256 5.57 13.39 7.89
CA ARG A 256 6.53 14.18 7.09
C ARG A 256 6.05 14.45 5.66
N ARG A 257 5.04 15.30 5.51
CA ARG A 257 4.45 15.66 4.20
C ARG A 257 5.47 16.27 3.22
N GLY A 258 6.33 17.19 3.68
CA GLY A 258 7.32 17.86 2.80
C GLY A 258 8.32 16.89 2.15
N ALA A 259 8.71 15.83 2.85
CA ALA A 259 9.60 14.81 2.30
C ALA A 259 8.96 14.02 1.13
N ARG A 260 7.63 13.92 1.09
CA ARG A 260 6.91 13.19 0.03
C ARG A 260 6.89 13.97 -1.28
N HIS A 261 6.80 15.30 -1.22
CA HIS A 261 6.96 16.15 -2.40
C HIS A 261 8.36 16.00 -3.02
N THR A 262 9.42 16.06 -2.20
CA THR A 262 10.80 15.87 -2.68
C THR A 262 10.99 14.50 -3.32
N GLN A 263 10.54 13.42 -2.67
CA GLN A 263 10.63 12.06 -3.23
C GLN A 263 9.90 11.95 -4.58
N ALA A 264 8.69 12.51 -4.71
CA ALA A 264 7.97 12.48 -5.98
C ALA A 264 8.65 13.32 -7.07
N SER A 265 9.31 14.42 -6.70
CA SER A 265 10.11 15.22 -7.65
C SER A 265 11.33 14.43 -8.14
N GLU A 266 12.05 13.75 -7.23
CA GLU A 266 13.16 12.86 -7.57
C GLU A 266 12.70 11.70 -8.47
N HIS A 267 11.51 11.13 -8.22
CA HIS A 267 10.93 10.10 -9.08
C HIS A 267 10.68 10.62 -10.50
N LEU A 268 10.21 11.86 -10.67
CA LEU A 268 10.02 12.47 -12.00
C LEU A 268 11.34 12.60 -12.75
N GLU A 269 12.43 13.01 -12.07
CA GLU A 269 13.76 13.08 -12.67
C GLU A 269 14.27 11.70 -13.13
N ILE A 270 14.02 10.65 -12.34
CA ILE A 270 14.33 9.27 -12.72
C ILE A 270 13.53 8.86 -13.96
N LEU A 271 12.23 9.16 -14.01
CA LEU A 271 11.37 8.86 -15.17
C LEU A 271 11.81 9.62 -16.42
N ASP A 272 12.27 10.87 -16.29
CA ASP A 272 12.84 11.65 -17.40
C ASP A 272 14.09 11.00 -17.98
N ALA A 273 14.97 10.47 -17.12
CA ALA A 273 16.16 9.75 -17.57
C ALA A 273 15.79 8.43 -18.27
N ILE A 274 14.80 7.68 -17.74
CA ILE A 274 14.30 6.45 -18.36
C ILE A 274 13.68 6.74 -19.74
N GLU A 275 12.88 7.80 -19.87
CA GLU A 275 12.24 8.19 -21.13
C GLU A 275 13.27 8.60 -22.20
N LYS A 276 14.37 9.24 -21.78
CA LYS A 276 15.53 9.55 -22.64
C LYS A 276 16.45 8.36 -22.90
N GLN A 277 16.13 7.18 -22.35
CA GLN A 277 16.94 5.97 -22.39
C GLN A 277 18.35 6.14 -21.78
N ASP A 278 18.54 7.11 -20.88
CA ASP A 278 19.76 7.28 -20.10
C ASP A 278 19.66 6.50 -18.78
N PHE A 279 19.80 5.18 -18.89
CA PHE A 279 19.65 4.29 -17.74
C PHE A 279 20.78 4.42 -16.72
N VAL A 280 21.96 4.89 -17.14
CA VAL A 280 23.07 5.17 -16.23
C VAL A 280 22.74 6.35 -15.34
N LEU A 281 22.20 7.44 -15.92
CA LEU A 281 21.70 8.57 -15.15
C LEU A 281 20.54 8.14 -14.23
N ALA A 282 19.57 7.40 -14.75
CA ALA A 282 18.42 6.93 -13.98
C ALA A 282 18.86 6.11 -12.74
N ALA A 283 19.85 5.22 -12.88
CA ALA A 283 20.41 4.46 -11.77
C ALA A 283 21.18 5.33 -10.77
N SER A 284 21.91 6.34 -11.23
CA SER A 284 22.60 7.30 -10.36
C SER A 284 21.61 8.13 -9.52
N LEU A 285 20.52 8.59 -10.17
CA LEU A 285 19.42 9.30 -9.52
C LEU A 285 18.71 8.40 -8.51
N MET A 286 18.39 7.15 -8.87
CA MET A 286 17.79 6.17 -7.95
C MET A 286 18.64 5.94 -6.70
N ARG A 287 19.96 5.78 -6.87
CA ARG A 287 20.87 5.62 -5.72
C ARG A 287 20.87 6.85 -4.81
N SER A 288 20.86 8.05 -5.41
CA SER A 288 20.84 9.32 -4.67
C SER A 288 19.52 9.52 -3.91
N HIS A 289 18.39 9.21 -4.55
CA HIS A 289 17.06 9.20 -3.95
C HIS A 289 16.99 8.28 -2.72
N LEU A 290 17.44 7.03 -2.85
CA LEU A 290 17.46 6.07 -1.76
C LEU A 290 18.38 6.53 -0.61
N ASP A 291 19.52 7.14 -0.92
CA ASP A 291 20.42 7.67 0.11
C ASP A 291 19.87 8.91 0.82
N GLY A 292 19.17 9.79 0.11
CA GLY A 292 18.43 10.92 0.69
C GLY A 292 17.41 10.46 1.71
N ALA A 293 16.62 9.44 1.36
CA ALA A 293 15.65 8.83 2.27
C ALA A 293 16.32 8.14 3.48
N ARG A 294 17.44 7.43 3.27
CA ARG A 294 18.24 6.82 4.35
C ARG A 294 18.73 7.87 5.36
N ARG A 295 19.38 8.93 4.89
CA ARG A 295 19.93 10.00 5.76
C ARG A 295 18.83 10.81 6.46
N GLY A 296 17.73 11.09 5.76
CA GLY A 296 16.60 11.85 6.30
C GLY A 296 15.90 11.14 7.47
N LYS A 297 15.96 9.81 7.52
CA LYS A 297 15.44 9.01 8.63
C LYS A 297 16.41 8.95 9.82
N LEU A 298 17.71 8.75 9.59
CA LEU A 298 18.72 8.71 10.66
C LEU A 298 18.84 10.05 11.43
N ARG A 299 18.66 11.18 10.74
CA ARG A 299 18.71 12.51 11.39
C ARG A 299 17.45 12.88 12.17
N GLY A 300 16.35 12.17 11.94
CA GLY A 300 15.10 12.39 12.66
C GLY A 300 14.99 11.43 13.83
N THR A 301 15.51 11.82 15.00
CA THR A 301 15.73 11.04 16.23
C THR A 301 14.51 10.40 16.92
N GLY A 302 13.42 10.10 16.20
CA GLY A 302 12.18 9.55 16.77
C GLY A 302 11.59 8.34 16.05
N VAL A 303 12.32 7.68 15.15
CA VAL A 303 11.80 6.57 14.31
C VAL A 303 11.45 5.33 15.15
N PHE A 304 12.15 5.11 16.27
CA PHE A 304 12.00 3.94 17.15
C PHE A 304 11.88 4.32 18.63
N SER A 305 11.59 5.58 18.94
CA SER A 305 11.33 6.01 20.31
C SER A 305 9.90 5.62 20.69
N PRO A 306 9.67 4.97 21.85
CA PRO A 306 8.32 4.67 22.29
C PRO A 306 7.54 5.98 22.45
N SER A 307 6.29 6.00 21.99
CA SER A 307 5.37 7.11 22.22
C SER A 307 5.29 7.37 23.72
N SER A 308 5.76 8.55 24.14
CA SER A 308 5.64 9.01 25.51
C SER A 308 4.15 9.06 25.86
N SER A 309 3.80 8.44 26.99
CA SER A 309 2.43 8.31 27.52
C SER A 309 1.72 9.64 27.69
#